data_AF-Q2GCA3-F1
#
_entry.id   AF-Q2GCA3-F1
#
_cell.length_a   1.000
_cell.length_b   1.000
_cell.length_c   1.000
_cell.angle_alpha   90.00
_cell.angle_beta   90.00
_cell.angle_gamma   90.00
#
_symmetry.space_group_name_H-M   'P 1'
#
loop_
_entity.id
_entity.type
_entity.pdbx_description
1 polymer ?
#
loop_
_entity_poly.entity_id
_entity_poly.type
_entity_poly.pdbx_seq_one_letter_code
_entity_poly.pdbx_strand_id
1 'polypeptide(L)'
;MARPRADLPPAAALLALADPEGRLAVRVTPGAKSEGIEIDGGRVLVKVRAKPEDGKATAAVQELLARALGLAPSKVEMLRGATSREKLFRIPREA
;
A
#
# COMPACT_ATOMS: atom_id res chain seq x y z
N MET A 1 -22.35 0.99 -11.35
CA MET A 1 -21.22 0.08 -11.67
C MET A 1 -20.47 -0.17 -10.37
N ALA A 2 -20.60 -1.36 -9.78
CA ALA A 2 -19.96 -1.67 -8.50
C ALA A 2 -18.44 -1.60 -8.71
N ARG A 3 -17.77 -0.59 -8.13
CA ARG A 3 -16.30 -0.58 -8.07
C ARG A 3 -15.90 -1.92 -7.44
N PRO A 4 -14.95 -2.68 -8.00
CA PRO A 4 -14.47 -3.88 -7.35
C PRO A 4 -14.10 -3.48 -5.91
N ARG A 5 -14.76 -4.11 -4.92
CA ARG A 5 -14.42 -3.92 -3.52
C ARG A 5 -12.99 -4.44 -3.39
N ALA A 6 -12.02 -3.52 -3.41
CA ALA A 6 -10.71 -3.84 -2.90
C ALA A 6 -10.92 -4.24 -1.44
N ASP A 7 -10.42 -5.41 -1.07
CA ASP A 7 -10.39 -5.82 0.33
C ASP A 7 -9.34 -4.93 1.02
N LEU A 8 -9.78 -4.03 1.89
CA LEU A 8 -8.94 -3.05 2.56
C LEU A 8 -9.08 -3.26 4.07
N PRO A 9 -7.97 -3.44 4.80
CA PRO A 9 -8.00 -3.50 6.24
C PRO A 9 -8.31 -2.11 6.82
N PRO A 10 -8.72 -2.02 8.09
CA PRO A 10 -8.92 -0.74 8.75
C PRO A 10 -7.62 0.07 8.78
N ALA A 11 -7.73 1.38 8.55
CA ALA A 11 -6.59 2.31 8.55
C ALA A 11 -5.74 2.21 9.84
N ALA A 12 -6.41 2.07 10.98
CA ALA A 12 -5.75 1.91 12.29
C ALA A 12 -4.80 0.69 12.33
N ALA A 13 -5.13 -0.42 11.67
CA ALA A 13 -4.27 -1.60 11.62
C ALA A 13 -3.01 -1.35 10.78
N LEU A 14 -3.14 -0.61 9.66
CA LEU A 14 -1.98 -0.20 8.86
C LEU A 14 -1.08 0.77 9.63
N LEU A 15 -1.68 1.73 10.33
CA LEU A 15 -0.96 2.70 11.16
C LEU A 15 -0.23 2.04 12.33
N ALA A 16 -0.83 1.02 12.94
CA ALA A 16 -0.23 0.24 14.02
C ALA A 16 1.00 -0.57 13.57
N LEU A 17 1.08 -0.95 12.29
CA LEU A 17 2.23 -1.64 11.71
C LEU A 17 3.32 -0.71 11.19
N ALA A 18 3.07 0.60 11.16
CA ALA A 18 4.12 1.55 10.84
C ALA A 18 5.07 1.73 12.04
N ASP A 19 6.33 2.06 11.75
CA ASP A 19 7.35 2.43 12.74
C ASP A 19 7.09 3.82 13.35
N PRO A 20 7.70 4.18 14.50
CA PRO A 20 7.59 5.50 15.15
C PRO A 20 7.67 6.70 14.21
N GLU A 21 8.47 6.58 13.14
CA GLU A 21 8.71 7.62 12.14
C GLU A 21 7.65 7.66 11.00
N GLY A 22 6.58 6.86 11.07
CA GLY A 22 5.55 6.76 10.05
C GLY A 22 5.98 5.96 8.82
N ARG A 23 6.91 5.01 8.98
CA ARG A 23 7.41 4.17 7.89
C ARG A 23 6.64 2.84 7.91
N LEU A 24 6.02 2.47 6.80
CA LEU A 24 5.26 1.24 6.65
C LEU A 24 5.96 0.32 5.64
N ALA A 25 6.37 -0.85 6.11
CA ALA A 25 6.90 -1.89 5.24
C ALA A 25 5.75 -2.64 4.56
N VAL A 26 5.77 -2.67 3.23
CA VAL A 26 4.75 -3.34 2.43
C VAL A 26 5.38 -4.28 1.41
N ARG A 27 4.76 -5.44 1.22
CA ARG A 27 5.13 -6.41 0.21
C ARG A 27 4.16 -6.35 -0.94
N VAL A 28 4.64 -5.92 -2.10
CA VAL A 28 3.85 -5.73 -3.30
C VAL A 28 3.83 -6.99 -4.16
N THR A 29 2.63 -7.37 -4.59
CA THR A 29 2.37 -8.43 -5.57
C THR A 29 1.75 -7.81 -6.82
N PRO A 30 2.57 -7.43 -7.81
CA PRO A 30 2.09 -6.86 -9.06
C PRO A 30 1.50 -7.92 -9.99
N GLY A 31 0.64 -7.51 -10.94
CA GLY A 31 0.00 -8.42 -11.90
C GLY A 31 -1.03 -9.38 -11.28
N ALA A 32 -1.57 -9.07 -10.09
CA ALA A 32 -2.58 -9.89 -9.44
C ALA A 32 -3.93 -9.80 -10.18
N LYS A 33 -4.75 -10.86 -10.11
CA LYS A 33 -6.13 -10.84 -10.68
C LYS A 33 -7.05 -9.85 -9.95
N SER A 34 -6.75 -9.56 -8.69
CA SER A 34 -7.52 -8.67 -7.82
C SER A 34 -6.60 -7.64 -7.17
N GLU A 35 -7.17 -6.48 -6.85
CA GLU A 35 -6.52 -5.42 -6.09
C GLU A 35 -7.00 -5.44 -4.63
N GLY A 36 -6.10 -5.26 -3.66
CA GLY A 36 -6.43 -5.30 -2.24
C GLY A 36 -5.20 -5.23 -1.34
N ILE A 37 -5.44 -4.99 -0.06
CA ILE A 37 -4.42 -4.95 0.99
C ILE A 37 -4.79 -6.00 2.03
N GLU A 38 -3.79 -6.74 2.50
CA GLU A 38 -3.95 -7.83 3.46
C GLU A 38 -2.85 -7.70 4.52
N ILE A 39 -3.16 -8.08 5.76
CA ILE A 39 -2.18 -8.08 6.85
C ILE A 39 -1.94 -9.54 7.25
N ASP A 40 -0.70 -10.00 7.11
CA ASP A 40 -0.29 -11.36 7.46
C ASP A 40 0.93 -11.31 8.38
N GLY A 41 0.80 -11.84 9.60
CA GLY A 41 1.90 -11.93 10.55
C GLY A 41 2.63 -10.61 10.85
N GLY A 42 1.91 -9.48 10.83
CA GLY A 42 2.50 -8.14 11.03
C GLY A 42 3.12 -7.53 9.78
N ARG A 43 2.93 -8.12 8.60
CA ARG A 43 3.38 -7.59 7.31
C ARG A 43 2.18 -7.15 6.49
N VAL A 44 2.32 -6.03 5.79
CA VAL A 44 1.30 -5.53 4.87
C VAL A 44 1.56 -6.09 3.49
N LEU A 45 0.64 -6.89 2.95
CA LEU A 45 0.68 -7.42 1.60
C LEU A 45 -0.25 -6.59 0.72
N VAL A 46 0.28 -6.07 -0.37
CA VAL A 46 -0.48 -5.26 -1.32
C VAL A 46 -0.51 -5.97 -2.65
N LYS A 47 -1.71 -6.30 -3.13
CA LYS A 47 -1.94 -6.93 -4.43
C LYS A 47 -2.44 -5.83 -5.37
N VAL A 48 -1.77 -5.68 -6.52
CA VAL A 48 -2.18 -4.71 -7.55
C VAL A 48 -2.24 -5.40 -8.90
N ARG A 49 -3.22 -4.98 -9.71
CA ARG A 49 -3.36 -5.43 -11.10
C ARG A 49 -2.29 -4.85 -12.02
N ALA A 50 -1.74 -3.69 -11.65
CA ALA A 50 -0.67 -3.04 -12.39
C ALA A 50 0.54 -3.98 -12.51
N LYS A 51 1.09 -4.06 -13.71
CA LYS A 51 2.33 -4.78 -13.98
C LYS A 51 3.52 -4.03 -13.37
N PRO A 52 4.63 -4.72 -13.04
CA PRO A 52 5.85 -4.10 -12.53
C PRO A 52 6.64 -3.40 -13.65
N GLU A 53 5.98 -2.53 -14.41
CA GLU A 53 6.53 -1.81 -15.56
C GLU A 53 6.57 -0.32 -15.20
N ASP A 54 7.73 0.34 -15.38
CA ASP A 54 7.91 1.80 -15.30
C ASP A 54 7.20 2.49 -14.11
N GLY A 55 7.33 1.94 -12.89
CA GLY A 55 6.78 2.56 -11.69
C GLY A 55 5.25 2.52 -11.56
N LYS A 56 4.51 1.97 -12.54
CA LYS A 56 3.03 1.86 -12.51
C LYS A 56 2.55 1.05 -11.31
N ALA A 57 3.28 -0.01 -10.94
CA ALA A 57 2.99 -0.78 -9.73
C ALA A 57 3.15 0.05 -8.45
N THR A 58 4.11 0.98 -8.39
CA THR A 58 4.27 1.88 -7.23
C THR A 58 3.12 2.85 -7.14
N ALA A 59 2.74 3.50 -8.25
CA ALA A 59 1.61 4.41 -8.28
C ALA A 59 0.30 3.74 -7.85
N ALA A 60 0.03 2.54 -8.39
CA ALA A 60 -1.15 1.77 -8.00
C ALA A 60 -1.15 1.39 -6.50
N VAL A 61 0.02 1.08 -5.93
CA VAL A 61 0.15 0.81 -4.49
C VAL A 61 -0.08 2.07 -3.66
N GLN A 62 0.45 3.22 -4.08
CA GLN A 62 0.23 4.51 -3.39
C GLN A 62 -1.26 4.87 -3.37
N GLU A 63 -1.94 4.75 -4.51
CA GLU A 63 -3.38 5.03 -4.59
C GLU A 63 -4.20 4.09 -3.68
N LEU A 64 -3.84 2.80 -3.64
CA LEU A 64 -4.54 1.82 -2.82
C LEU A 64 -4.32 2.04 -1.32
N LEU A 65 -3.08 2.31 -0.91
CA LEU A 65 -2.75 2.66 0.47
C LEU A 65 -3.44 3.96 0.90
N ALA A 66 -3.43 4.98 0.05
CA ALA A 66 -4.09 6.25 0.31
C ALA A 66 -5.59 6.06 0.52
N ARG A 67 -6.25 5.25 -0.32
CA ARG A 67 -7.66 4.88 -0.15
C ARG A 67 -7.93 4.12 1.15
N ALA A 68 -7.07 3.18 1.52
CA ALA A 68 -7.22 2.42 2.76
C ALA A 68 -7.07 3.29 4.01
N LEU A 69 -6.19 4.29 3.94
CA LEU A 69 -5.93 5.23 5.03
C LEU A 69 -6.87 6.45 5.03
N GLY A 70 -7.66 6.65 3.97
CA GLY A 70 -8.47 7.87 3.81
C GLY A 70 -7.65 9.13 3.55
N LEU A 71 -6.43 8.98 3.02
CA LEU A 71 -5.48 10.06 2.79
C LEU A 71 -5.37 10.41 1.30
N ALA A 72 -4.77 11.56 1.00
CA ALA A 72 -4.37 11.89 -0.36
C ALA A 72 -3.15 11.03 -0.79
N PRO A 73 -3.07 10.59 -2.06
CA PRO A 73 -1.93 9.80 -2.56
C PRO A 73 -0.60 10.54 -2.42
N SER A 74 -0.60 11.89 -2.49
CA SER A 74 0.57 12.74 -2.25
C SER A 74 1.13 12.65 -0.83
N LYS A 75 0.36 12.13 0.15
CA LYS A 75 0.83 11.90 1.52
C LYS A 75 1.52 10.55 1.69
N VAL A 76 1.41 9.66 0.70
CA VAL A 76 2.03 8.33 0.70
C VAL A 76 3.27 8.36 -0.18
N GLU A 77 4.44 8.47 0.42
CA GLU A 77 5.71 8.61 -0.33
C GLU A 77 6.52 7.32 -0.28
N MET A 78 7.07 6.86 -1.41
CA MET A 78 7.96 5.70 -1.41
C MET A 78 9.36 6.10 -0.96
N LEU A 79 9.83 5.54 0.15
CA LEU A 79 11.18 5.75 0.67
C LEU A 79 12.19 4.76 0.07
N ARG A 80 11.81 3.48 -0.09
CA ARG A 80 12.69 2.43 -0.61
C ARG A 80 11.90 1.34 -1.36
N GLY A 81 12.62 0.58 -2.18
CA GLY A 81 12.10 -0.61 -2.86
C GLY A 81 11.58 -0.38 -4.28
N ALA A 82 12.06 0.65 -4.98
CA ALA A 82 11.63 0.96 -6.35
C ALA A 82 11.72 -0.25 -7.30
N THR A 83 12.78 -1.04 -7.17
CA THR A 83 13.07 -2.25 -7.97
C THR A 83 12.71 -3.56 -7.25
N SER A 84 12.21 -3.49 -6.02
CA SER A 84 11.96 -4.66 -5.16
C SER A 84 10.47 -4.84 -4.87
N ARG A 85 10.10 -6.07 -4.52
CA ARG A 85 8.74 -6.40 -4.08
C ARG A 85 8.48 -5.87 -2.68
N GLU A 86 9.51 -5.81 -1.85
CA GLU A 86 9.46 -5.16 -0.54
C GLU A 86 9.71 -3.67 -0.73
N LYS A 87 8.73 -2.87 -0.31
CA LYS A 87 8.72 -1.42 -0.42
C LYS A 87 8.49 -0.80 0.94
N LEU A 88 9.11 0.34 1.16
CA LEU A 88 8.91 1.13 2.37
C LEU A 88 8.22 2.42 1.98
N PHE A 89 7.05 2.67 2.54
CA PHE A 89 6.31 3.91 2.31
C PHE A 89 6.28 4.76 3.58
N ARG A 90 6.35 6.08 3.43
CA ARG A 90 6.05 7.02 4.49
C ARG A 90 4.56 7.34 4.46
N ILE A 91 3.91 7.21 5.61
CA ILE A 91 2.52 7.57 5.82
C ILE A 91 2.41 8.53 7.02
N PRO A 92 1.54 9.55 6.97
CA PRO A 92 1.28 10.39 8.13
C PRO A 92 0.60 9.56 9.22
N ARG A 93 0.92 9.87 10.48
CA ARG A 93 0.38 9.15 11.64
C ARG A 93 -0.83 9.83 12.27
N GLU A 94 -1.14 11.04 11.80
CA GLU A 94 -2.32 11.80 12.22
C GLU A 94 -3.50 11.38 11.35
N ALA A 95 -4.48 10.73 11.98
CA ALA A 95 -5.81 10.46 11.45
C ALA A 95 -6.82 11.19 12.33
#